data_AF-A0A6I1ZP77-F1
#
_entry.id   AF-A0A6I1ZP77-F1
#
_cell.length_a   1.000
_cell.length_b   1.000
_cell.length_c   1.000
_cell.angle_alpha   90.00
_cell.angle_beta   90.00
_cell.angle_gamma   90.00
#
_symmetry.space_group_name_H-M   'P 1'
#
loop_
_entity.id
_entity.type
_entity.pdbx_description
1 polymer ?
#
loop_
_entity_poly.entity_id
_entity_poly.type
_entity_poly.pdbx_seq_one_letter_code
_entity_poly.pdbx_strand_id
1 'polypeptide(L)'
;EGDSVLYIVSQVRTGDFFDHFYRVRDRIDLWLDSSTLELRHMLRDIHEGGYKRRDTTTVNREAGLIYARRDTLTVTEPVFDPIGAIYYLRSLPLTIGDEIHLAIFDGRRLRKIAIIVRGPERIRVPAGEFECLVLKPTPLDNKRLTSADGILHLWLTDDRRRIPARIEQKAGFGTIVLRLAEVR
;
A
#
# COMPACT_ATOMS: atom_id res chain seq x y z
N GLU A 1 28.14 -3.89 8.96
CA GLU A 1 27.16 -3.06 9.71
C GLU A 1 25.78 -3.69 9.51
N GLY A 2 24.96 -3.76 10.55
CA GLY A 2 23.66 -4.40 10.45
C GLY A 2 22.65 -3.48 9.77
N ASP A 3 22.03 -3.94 8.69
CA ASP A 3 20.97 -3.22 7.98
C ASP A 3 19.88 -2.80 8.98
N SER A 4 19.70 -1.49 9.19
CA SER A 4 18.68 -0.96 10.08
C SER A 4 17.31 -1.09 9.44
N VAL A 5 16.34 -1.60 10.20
CA VAL A 5 14.99 -1.88 9.71
C VAL A 5 13.95 -1.00 10.38
N LEU A 6 13.01 -0.48 9.58
CA LEU A 6 11.76 0.11 10.05
C LEU A 6 10.69 -0.99 10.12
N TYR A 7 10.11 -1.18 11.30
CA TYR A 7 9.06 -2.16 11.52
C TYR A 7 7.67 -1.50 11.54
N ILE A 8 6.78 -1.95 10.65
CA ILE A 8 5.41 -1.42 10.53
C ILE A 8 4.42 -2.56 10.73
N VAL A 9 3.39 -2.33 11.55
CA VAL A 9 2.26 -3.24 11.72
C VAL A 9 1.01 -2.58 11.18
N SER A 10 0.37 -3.25 10.23
CA SER A 10 -0.94 -2.86 9.70
C SER A 10 -1.99 -3.86 10.17
N GLN A 11 -3.14 -3.36 10.63
CA GLN A 11 -4.26 -4.17 11.07
C GLN A 11 -5.55 -3.70 10.40
N VAL A 12 -6.27 -4.63 9.79
CA VAL A 12 -7.58 -4.36 9.19
C VAL A 12 -8.63 -5.14 9.96
N ARG A 13 -9.66 -4.44 10.41
CA ARG A 13 -10.77 -5.03 11.17
C ARG A 13 -12.08 -4.51 10.62
N THR A 14 -13.04 -5.41 10.45
CA THR A 14 -14.45 -5.03 10.24
C THR A 14 -15.01 -4.41 11.52
N GLY A 15 -15.77 -3.33 11.34
CA GLY A 15 -16.47 -2.67 12.45
C GLY A 15 -17.57 -3.56 13.03
N ASP A 16 -17.93 -3.31 14.29
CA ASP A 16 -18.75 -4.19 15.13
C ASP A 16 -20.12 -4.54 14.50
N PHE A 17 -20.71 -3.59 13.76
CA PHE A 17 -21.98 -3.78 13.06
C PHE A 17 -21.90 -4.81 11.91
N PHE A 18 -20.78 -4.85 11.17
CA PHE A 18 -20.59 -5.77 10.03
C PHE A 18 -19.89 -7.07 10.42
N ASP A 19 -19.34 -7.16 11.63
CA ASP A 19 -18.57 -8.31 12.11
C ASP A 19 -19.39 -9.62 12.16
N HIS A 20 -20.70 -9.50 12.37
CA HIS A 20 -21.65 -10.62 12.41
C HIS A 20 -21.95 -11.21 11.03
N PHE A 21 -21.66 -10.48 9.95
CA PHE A 21 -21.92 -10.91 8.57
C PHE A 21 -20.64 -11.36 7.86
N TYR A 22 -19.54 -10.61 8.02
CA TYR A 22 -18.24 -10.96 7.46
C TYR A 22 -17.12 -10.37 8.33
N ARG A 23 -16.40 -11.23 9.05
CA ARG A 23 -15.34 -10.81 9.98
C ARG A 23 -13.99 -10.77 9.30
N VAL A 24 -13.35 -9.61 9.23
CA VAL A 24 -11.94 -9.43 8.80
C VAL A 24 -11.08 -9.13 10.01
N ARG A 25 -9.96 -9.84 10.17
CA ARG A 25 -8.98 -9.68 11.25
C ARG A 25 -7.58 -9.89 10.70
N ASP A 26 -7.21 -9.02 9.78
CA ASP A 26 -5.95 -9.14 9.07
C ASP A 26 -4.86 -8.37 9.79
N ARG A 27 -3.66 -8.95 9.82
CA ARG A 27 -2.45 -8.33 10.31
C ARG A 27 -1.35 -8.52 9.28
N ILE A 28 -0.66 -7.43 8.95
CA ILE A 28 0.51 -7.44 8.09
C ILE A 28 1.64 -6.79 8.87
N ASP A 29 2.71 -7.54 9.09
CA ASP A 29 3.95 -7.09 9.70
C ASP A 29 4.98 -6.90 8.58
N LEU A 30 5.59 -5.72 8.52
CA LEU A 30 6.51 -5.31 7.48
C LEU A 30 7.83 -4.89 8.11
N TRP A 31 8.92 -5.37 7.53
CA TRP A 31 10.28 -4.91 7.83
C TRP A 31 10.80 -4.26 6.57
N LEU A 32 10.97 -2.95 6.64
CA LEU A 32 11.45 -2.12 5.56
C LEU A 32 12.89 -1.70 5.87
N ASP A 33 13.68 -1.49 4.83
CA ASP A 33 14.95 -0.79 4.97
C ASP A 33 14.68 0.62 5.52
N SER A 34 15.34 1.01 6.61
CA SER A 34 14.99 2.28 7.28
C SER A 34 15.36 3.52 6.46
N SER A 35 16.25 3.39 5.48
CA SER A 35 16.73 4.50 4.66
C SER A 35 15.98 4.60 3.34
N THR A 36 15.73 3.46 2.69
CA THR A 36 15.11 3.39 1.36
C THR A 36 13.62 3.04 1.40
N LEU A 37 13.13 2.54 2.54
CA LEU A 37 11.76 2.02 2.73
C LEU A 37 11.42 0.81 1.86
N GLU A 38 12.43 0.19 1.25
CA GLU A 38 12.28 -1.03 0.46
C GLU A 38 11.90 -2.22 1.36
N LEU A 39 11.06 -3.09 0.83
CA LEU A 39 10.62 -4.29 1.51
C LEU A 39 11.78 -5.26 1.71
N ARG A 40 12.06 -5.64 2.96
CA ARG A 40 13.02 -6.71 3.30
C ARG A 40 12.30 -7.99 3.70
N HIS A 41 11.27 -7.87 4.53
CA HIS A 41 10.48 -9.00 5.00
C HIS A 41 9.02 -8.62 5.19
N MET A 42 8.11 -9.56 4.97
CA MET A 42 6.69 -9.41 5.23
C MET A 42 6.10 -10.69 5.80
N LEU A 43 5.30 -10.54 6.85
CA LEU A 43 4.44 -11.58 7.40
C LEU A 43 3.00 -11.13 7.28
N ARG A 44 2.14 -11.97 6.70
CA ARG A 44 0.69 -11.70 6.59
C ARG A 44 -0.07 -12.78 7.33
N ASP A 45 -0.93 -12.37 8.23
CA ASP A 45 -1.87 -13.22 8.97
C ASP A 45 -3.29 -12.77 8.61
N ILE A 46 -3.94 -13.50 7.71
CA ILE A 46 -5.22 -13.14 7.10
C ILE A 46 -6.31 -14.02 7.70
N HIS A 47 -7.32 -13.39 8.28
CA HIS A 47 -8.46 -14.04 8.93
C HIS A 47 -9.77 -13.38 8.49
N GLU A 48 -10.40 -13.93 7.45
CA GLU A 48 -11.56 -13.33 6.78
C GLU A 48 -12.70 -14.33 6.62
N GLY A 49 -13.87 -14.10 7.20
CA GLY A 49 -15.07 -14.93 6.97
C GLY A 49 -14.89 -16.42 7.26
N GLY A 50 -13.98 -16.79 8.18
CA GLY A 50 -13.62 -18.18 8.50
C GLY A 50 -12.40 -18.73 7.74
N TYR A 51 -11.95 -18.04 6.69
CA TYR A 51 -10.69 -18.33 6.01
C TYR A 51 -9.50 -17.89 6.87
N LYS A 52 -8.48 -18.74 6.99
CA LYS A 52 -7.23 -18.41 7.66
C LYS A 52 -6.04 -18.67 6.75
N ARG A 53 -5.12 -17.71 6.67
CA ARG A 53 -3.89 -17.87 5.90
C ARG A 53 -2.76 -17.06 6.50
N ARG A 54 -1.63 -17.75 6.72
CA ARG A 54 -0.36 -17.12 7.05
C ARG A 54 0.63 -17.27 5.90
N ASP A 55 1.17 -16.16 5.43
CA ASP A 55 2.20 -16.12 4.39
C ASP A 55 3.42 -15.34 4.87
N THR A 56 4.60 -15.77 4.43
CA THR A 56 5.87 -15.10 4.68
C THR A 56 6.56 -14.79 3.35
N THR A 57 7.20 -13.63 3.28
CA THR A 57 8.01 -13.18 2.15
C THR A 57 9.33 -12.63 2.64
N THR A 58 10.41 -13.00 1.97
CA THR A 58 11.74 -12.41 2.16
C THR A 58 12.28 -11.92 0.83
N VAL A 59 12.81 -10.70 0.81
CA VAL A 59 13.48 -10.12 -0.35
C VAL A 59 14.99 -10.22 -0.13
N ASN A 60 15.67 -10.97 -0.99
CA ASN A 60 17.13 -11.00 -1.06
C ASN A 60 17.59 -10.08 -2.19
N ARG A 61 18.03 -8.89 -1.82
CA ARG A 61 18.46 -7.85 -2.76
C ARG A 61 19.76 -8.22 -3.48
N GLU A 62 20.71 -8.86 -2.80
CA GLU A 62 21.98 -9.28 -3.39
C GLU A 62 21.78 -10.36 -4.46
N ALA A 63 20.88 -11.31 -4.20
CA ALA A 63 20.54 -12.34 -5.17
C ALA A 63 19.54 -11.86 -6.25
N GLY A 64 18.88 -10.70 -6.05
CA GLY A 64 17.81 -10.22 -6.92
C GLY A 64 16.57 -11.11 -6.90
N LEU A 65 16.19 -11.61 -5.72
CA LEU A 65 15.11 -12.60 -5.56
C LEU A 65 14.10 -12.21 -4.47
N ILE A 66 12.83 -12.53 -4.71
CA ILE A 66 11.75 -12.52 -3.73
C ILE A 66 11.33 -13.96 -3.48
N TYR A 67 11.53 -14.44 -2.25
CA TYR A 67 11.02 -15.74 -1.82
C TYR A 67 9.61 -15.55 -1.24
N ALA A 68 8.59 -16.05 -1.93
CA ALA A 68 7.20 -15.87 -1.55
C ALA A 68 6.46 -17.21 -1.49
N ARG A 69 6.27 -17.74 -0.27
CA ARG A 69 5.58 -19.01 -0.01
C ARG A 69 6.12 -20.21 -0.82
N ARG A 70 5.59 -20.45 -2.02
CA ARG A 70 5.94 -21.56 -2.94
C ARG A 70 6.51 -21.07 -4.27
N ASP A 71 6.79 -19.78 -4.36
CA ASP A 71 7.26 -19.14 -5.58
C ASP A 71 8.55 -18.36 -5.28
N THR A 72 9.35 -18.20 -6.32
CA THR A 72 10.56 -17.37 -6.28
C THR A 72 10.50 -16.46 -7.49
N LEU A 73 10.40 -15.16 -7.24
CA LEU A 73 10.32 -14.15 -8.27
C LEU A 73 11.68 -13.47 -8.40
N THR A 74 12.10 -13.17 -9.63
CA THR A 74 13.25 -12.33 -9.88
C THR A 74 12.87 -10.86 -9.71
N VAL A 75 13.77 -10.08 -9.11
CA VAL A 75 13.60 -8.65 -8.98
C VAL A 75 14.92 -7.92 -9.09
N THR A 76 14.96 -6.90 -9.95
CA THR A 76 16.17 -6.14 -10.28
C THR A 76 16.12 -4.69 -9.82
N GLU A 77 14.99 -4.26 -9.26
CA GLU A 77 14.74 -2.88 -8.85
C GLU A 77 14.21 -2.84 -7.40
N PRO A 78 14.26 -1.67 -6.74
CA PRO A 78 13.65 -1.46 -5.43
C PRO A 78 12.20 -1.94 -5.37
N VAL A 79 11.87 -2.76 -4.37
CA VAL A 79 10.53 -3.32 -4.18
C VAL A 79 9.89 -2.73 -2.96
N PHE A 80 8.62 -2.36 -3.08
CA PHE A 80 7.82 -1.86 -1.98
C PHE A 80 6.60 -2.75 -1.79
N ASP A 81 6.16 -2.96 -0.56
CA ASP A 81 4.77 -3.35 -0.34
C ASP A 81 3.85 -2.10 -0.49
N PRO A 82 2.53 -2.26 -0.65
CA PRO A 82 1.62 -1.12 -0.81
C PRO A 82 1.66 -0.07 0.32
N ILE A 83 1.87 -0.49 1.57
CA ILE A 83 2.00 0.38 2.74
C ILE A 83 3.38 1.04 2.73
N GLY A 84 4.44 0.27 2.52
CA GLY A 84 5.80 0.80 2.35
C GLY A 84 5.88 1.85 1.23
N ALA A 85 5.19 1.63 0.11
CA ALA A 85 5.08 2.58 -0.99
C ALA A 85 4.40 3.89 -0.56
N ILE A 86 3.36 3.84 0.28
CA ILE A 86 2.74 5.06 0.83
C ILE A 86 3.75 5.84 1.67
N TYR A 87 4.54 5.17 2.52
CA TYR A 87 5.60 5.82 3.30
C TYR A 87 6.71 6.39 2.42
N TYR A 88 7.10 5.68 1.36
CA TYR A 88 8.07 6.17 0.39
C TYR A 88 7.57 7.44 -0.31
N LEU A 89 6.34 7.43 -0.82
CA LEU A 89 5.72 8.60 -1.47
C LEU A 89 5.63 9.81 -0.53
N ARG A 90 5.42 9.59 0.77
CA ARG A 90 5.42 10.65 1.80
C ARG A 90 6.78 11.33 1.97
N SER A 91 7.86 10.65 1.61
CA SER A 91 9.23 11.17 1.70
C SER A 91 9.65 11.99 0.49
N LEU A 92 8.91 11.88 -0.63
CA LEU A 92 9.25 12.55 -1.87
C LEU A 92 8.72 13.99 -1.95
N PRO A 93 9.44 14.90 -2.65
CA PRO A 93 8.92 16.20 -3.03
C PRO A 93 7.91 16.03 -4.18
N LEU A 94 6.64 15.74 -3.85
CA LEU A 94 5.59 15.54 -4.84
C LEU A 94 5.12 16.87 -5.43
N THR A 95 5.16 16.97 -6.76
CA THR A 95 4.66 18.09 -7.56
C THR A 95 3.58 17.62 -8.52
N ILE A 96 2.58 18.46 -8.79
CA ILE A 96 1.52 18.14 -9.75
C ILE A 96 2.13 17.94 -11.13
N GLY A 97 1.76 16.85 -11.79
CA GLY A 97 2.33 16.47 -13.08
C GLY A 97 3.45 15.43 -12.98
N ASP A 98 4.03 15.22 -11.79
CA ASP A 98 5.04 14.19 -11.59
C ASP A 98 4.51 12.80 -11.95
N GLU A 99 5.38 12.01 -12.56
CA GLU A 99 5.18 10.60 -12.83
C GLU A 99 6.25 9.79 -12.09
N ILE A 100 5.80 8.91 -11.19
CA ILE A 100 6.67 8.12 -10.32
C ILE A 100 6.47 6.64 -10.65
N HIS A 101 7.56 5.91 -10.88
CA HIS A 101 7.50 4.46 -11.16
C HIS A 101 7.93 3.66 -9.95
N LEU A 102 7.16 2.64 -9.57
CA LEU A 102 7.45 1.75 -8.45
C LEU A 102 7.21 0.29 -8.82
N ALA A 103 8.03 -0.63 -8.29
CA ALA A 103 7.71 -2.04 -8.24
C ALA A 103 7.03 -2.38 -6.91
N ILE A 104 5.79 -2.83 -6.99
CA ILE A 104 4.96 -3.20 -5.85
C ILE A 104 4.86 -4.71 -5.75
N PHE A 105 5.20 -5.24 -4.59
CA PHE A 105 4.93 -6.63 -4.23
C PHE A 105 3.83 -6.70 -3.17
N ASP A 106 2.65 -7.16 -3.58
CA ASP A 106 1.47 -7.23 -2.69
C ASP A 106 1.46 -8.48 -1.79
N GLY A 107 2.53 -9.29 -1.82
CA GLY A 107 2.63 -10.59 -1.15
C GLY A 107 2.19 -11.77 -2.01
N ARG A 108 1.70 -11.54 -3.23
CA ARG A 108 1.36 -12.59 -4.21
C ARG A 108 1.95 -12.28 -5.58
N ARG A 109 1.95 -11.03 -6.00
CA ARG A 109 2.40 -10.60 -7.33
C ARG A 109 3.33 -9.41 -7.21
N LEU A 110 4.39 -9.44 -8.01
CA LEU A 110 5.23 -8.28 -8.30
C LEU A 110 4.64 -7.56 -9.52
N ARG A 111 4.44 -6.25 -9.41
CA ARG A 111 3.89 -5.41 -10.48
C ARG A 111 4.59 -4.08 -10.53
N LYS A 112 4.87 -3.58 -11.74
CA LYS A 112 5.34 -2.22 -11.93
C LYS A 112 4.16 -1.29 -12.17
N ILE A 113 4.17 -0.15 -11.51
CA ILE A 113 3.14 0.87 -11.62
C ILE A 113 3.75 2.23 -11.95
N ALA A 114 3.02 3.04 -12.69
CA ALA A 114 3.23 4.48 -12.75
C ALA A 114 2.23 5.17 -11.83
N ILE A 115 2.66 6.22 -11.16
CA ILE A 115 1.81 7.02 -10.27
C ILE A 115 1.88 8.44 -10.78
N ILE A 116 0.72 8.95 -11.15
CA ILE A 116 0.60 10.32 -11.63
C ILE A 116 0.06 11.19 -10.50
N VAL A 117 0.75 12.30 -10.22
CA VAL A 117 0.34 13.28 -9.22
C VAL A 117 -0.62 14.31 -9.85
N ARG A 118 -1.78 14.50 -9.23
CA ARG A 118 -2.86 15.41 -9.64
C ARG A 118 -3.38 16.22 -8.45
N GLY A 119 -4.31 17.13 -8.71
CA GLY A 119 -4.94 18.00 -7.70
C GLY A 119 -4.45 19.45 -7.80
N PRO A 120 -4.51 20.23 -6.69
CA PRO A 120 -5.01 19.80 -5.37
C PRO A 120 -6.53 19.57 -5.38
N GLU A 121 -7.00 18.70 -4.47
CA GLU A 121 -8.42 18.48 -4.19
C GLU A 121 -8.68 18.68 -2.70
N ARG A 122 -9.71 19.47 -2.37
CA ARG A 122 -10.17 19.63 -0.98
C ARG A 122 -11.11 18.50 -0.60
N ILE A 123 -10.76 17.73 0.43
CA ILE A 123 -11.58 16.61 0.91
C ILE A 123 -11.90 16.73 2.40
N ARG A 124 -13.12 16.30 2.78
CA ARG A 124 -13.54 16.18 4.17
C ARG A 124 -13.57 14.71 4.59
N VAL A 125 -12.91 14.41 5.70
CA VAL A 125 -12.82 13.09 6.35
C VAL A 125 -13.11 13.26 7.85
N PRO A 126 -13.31 12.20 8.65
CA PRO A 126 -13.58 12.36 10.08
C PRO A 126 -12.48 13.14 10.83
N ALA A 127 -11.22 13.02 10.42
CA ALA A 127 -10.11 13.77 10.99
C ALA A 127 -10.10 15.28 10.65
N GLY A 128 -10.97 15.76 9.76
CA GLY A 128 -11.03 17.16 9.36
C GLY A 128 -11.14 17.37 7.84
N GLU A 129 -10.81 18.59 7.41
CA GLU A 129 -10.80 19.00 6.00
C GLU A 129 -9.38 19.33 5.58
N PHE A 130 -8.96 18.81 4.43
CA PHE A 130 -7.59 18.90 3.96
C PHE A 130 -7.54 19.21 2.46
N GLU A 131 -6.64 20.11 2.07
CA GLU A 131 -6.13 20.18 0.69
C GLU A 131 -5.22 18.96 0.47
N CYS A 132 -5.41 18.24 -0.65
CA CYS A 132 -4.68 17.00 -0.91
C CYS A 132 -4.17 16.91 -2.34
N LEU A 133 -2.97 16.35 -2.50
CA LEU A 133 -2.50 15.80 -3.77
C LEU A 133 -3.14 14.43 -4.00
N VAL A 134 -3.55 14.17 -5.24
CA VAL A 134 -4.18 12.92 -5.63
C VAL A 134 -3.22 12.09 -6.46
N LEU A 135 -2.85 10.94 -5.92
CA LEU A 135 -1.94 9.99 -6.55
C LEU A 135 -2.77 8.89 -7.20
N LYS A 136 -2.55 8.67 -8.50
CA LYS A 136 -3.29 7.69 -9.31
C LYS A 136 -2.34 6.63 -9.86
N PRO A 137 -2.23 5.45 -9.22
CA PRO A 137 -1.48 4.33 -9.75
C PRO A 137 -2.13 3.71 -10.99
N THR A 138 -1.34 3.48 -12.02
CA THR A 138 -1.68 2.74 -13.23
C THR A 138 -0.67 1.61 -13.47
N PRO A 139 -1.11 0.42 -13.90
CA PRO A 139 -0.20 -0.69 -14.20
C PRO A 139 0.59 -0.42 -15.48
N LEU A 140 1.90 -0.69 -15.48
CA LEU A 140 2.73 -0.55 -16.68
C LEU A 140 2.60 -1.72 -17.66
N ASP A 141 2.16 -2.89 -17.19
CA ASP A 141 2.00 -4.10 -18.00
C ASP A 141 0.62 -4.20 -18.67
N ASN A 142 -0.17 -3.12 -18.65
CA ASN A 142 -1.56 -3.06 -19.10
C ASN A 142 -2.50 -4.12 -18.44
N LYS A 143 -2.07 -4.78 -17.36
CA LYS A 143 -2.92 -5.71 -16.59
C LYS A 143 -3.60 -4.99 -15.45
N ARG A 144 -4.82 -5.39 -15.11
CA ARG A 144 -5.58 -4.77 -14.01
C ARG A 144 -4.81 -4.76 -12.68
N LEU A 145 -4.77 -3.61 -12.00
CA LEU A 145 -4.30 -3.49 -10.61
C LEU A 145 -5.32 -4.01 -9.61
N THR A 146 -6.61 -3.77 -9.88
CA THR A 146 -7.73 -4.21 -9.05
C THR A 146 -8.66 -5.14 -9.84
N SER A 147 -9.56 -5.84 -9.14
CA SER A 147 -10.50 -6.78 -9.77
C SER A 147 -11.47 -6.10 -10.75
N ALA A 148 -11.73 -4.80 -10.56
CA ALA A 148 -12.54 -3.97 -11.43
C ALA A 148 -11.69 -2.79 -11.93
N ASP A 149 -11.42 -2.76 -13.24
CA ASP A 149 -10.51 -1.90 -14.03
C ASP A 149 -10.38 -0.38 -13.73
N GLY A 150 -10.98 0.17 -12.68
CA GLY A 150 -11.29 1.60 -12.65
C GLY A 150 -10.36 2.48 -11.85
N ILE A 151 -10.17 2.20 -10.55
CA ILE A 151 -9.80 3.27 -9.61
C ILE A 151 -9.01 2.70 -8.43
N LEU A 152 -7.75 3.12 -8.31
CA LEU A 152 -7.01 3.19 -7.06
C LEU A 152 -6.55 4.64 -6.93
N HIS A 153 -7.02 5.36 -5.92
CA HIS A 153 -6.62 6.74 -5.67
C HIS A 153 -6.17 6.89 -4.23
N LEU A 154 -5.10 7.65 -4.03
CA LEU A 154 -4.55 7.99 -2.73
C LEU A 154 -4.51 9.51 -2.62
N TRP A 155 -5.20 10.06 -1.62
CA TRP A 155 -5.12 11.47 -1.26
C TRP A 155 -4.11 11.64 -0.13
N LEU A 156 -3.02 12.35 -0.42
CA LEU A 156 -2.03 12.77 0.57
C LEU A 156 -2.24 14.26 0.86
N THR A 157 -2.21 14.67 2.13
CA THR A 157 -2.30 16.10 2.48
C THR A 157 -1.26 16.91 1.72
N ASP A 158 -1.64 18.08 1.21
CA ASP A 158 -0.73 18.98 0.53
C ASP A 158 0.08 19.82 1.52
N ASP A 159 0.76 19.14 2.44
CA ASP A 159 1.70 19.71 3.40
C ASP A 159 2.98 18.88 3.50
N ARG A 160 3.94 19.31 4.33
CA ARG A 160 5.20 18.57 4.54
C ARG A 160 5.00 17.17 5.14
N ARG A 161 3.86 16.90 5.78
CA ARG A 161 3.60 15.61 6.43
C ARG A 161 3.03 14.58 5.46
N ARG A 162 2.39 14.99 4.36
CA ARG A 162 1.81 14.12 3.32
C ARG A 162 0.92 13.00 3.90
N ILE A 163 0.07 13.32 4.87
CA ILE A 163 -0.77 12.34 5.58
C ILE A 163 -1.75 11.68 4.61
N PRO A 164 -1.86 10.34 4.57
CA PRO A 164 -2.91 9.66 3.81
C PRO A 164 -4.29 10.00 4.38
N ALA A 165 -4.99 10.92 3.72
CA ALA A 165 -6.30 11.39 4.17
C ALA A 165 -7.42 10.47 3.68
N ARG A 166 -7.30 9.92 2.46
CA ARG A 166 -8.28 8.98 1.88
C ARG A 166 -7.60 8.00 0.94
N ILE A 167 -8.10 6.77 0.93
CA ILE A 167 -7.77 5.77 -0.11
C ILE A 167 -9.09 5.29 -0.69
N GLU A 168 -9.17 5.25 -2.02
CA GLU A 168 -10.30 4.66 -2.72
C GLU A 168 -9.85 3.55 -3.64
N GLN A 169 -10.57 2.44 -3.59
CA GLN A 169 -10.34 1.30 -4.45
C GLN A 169 -11.66 0.78 -4.99
N LYS A 170 -11.79 0.71 -6.32
CA LYS A 170 -12.91 0.01 -6.96
C LYS A 170 -12.62 -1.50 -6.99
N ALA A 171 -13.47 -2.26 -6.31
CA ALA A 171 -13.50 -3.71 -6.29
C ALA A 171 -14.66 -4.24 -7.14
N GLY A 172 -14.69 -5.57 -7.37
CA GLY A 172 -15.77 -6.20 -8.15
C GLY A 172 -17.15 -6.09 -7.50
N PHE A 173 -17.20 -5.92 -6.18
CA PHE A 173 -18.43 -5.84 -5.39
C PHE A 173 -18.82 -4.43 -4.94
N GLY A 174 -18.07 -3.40 -5.37
CA GLY A 174 -18.31 -2.01 -4.97
C GLY A 174 -17.02 -1.21 -4.81
N THR A 175 -17.11 -0.05 -4.19
CA THR A 175 -15.96 0.80 -3.89
C THR A 175 -15.64 0.72 -2.41
N ILE A 176 -14.39 0.35 -2.08
CA ILE A 176 -13.86 0.44 -0.73
C ILE A 176 -13.27 1.84 -0.57
N VAL A 177 -13.68 2.53 0.51
CA VAL A 177 -13.20 3.88 0.84
C VAL A 177 -12.65 3.87 2.25
N LEU A 178 -11.35 4.09 2.40
CA LEU A 178 -10.70 4.32 3.68
C LEU A 178 -10.60 5.83 3.88
N ARG A 179 -10.99 6.31 5.07
CA ARG A 179 -10.93 7.72 5.46
C ARG A 179 -10.15 7.85 6.75
N LEU A 180 -9.27 8.84 6.81
CA LEU A 180 -8.51 9.15 8.01
C LEU A 180 -9.46 9.53 9.15
N ALA A 181 -9.45 8.72 10.21
CA ALA A 181 -10.35 8.87 11.35
C ALA A 181 -9.87 9.96 12.32
N GLU A 182 -8.58 9.94 12.66
CA GLU A 182 -7.94 10.88 13.58
C GLU A 182 -6.44 10.98 13.25
N VAL A 183 -5.81 12.08 13.68
CA VAL A 183 -4.35 12.24 13.68
C VAL A 183 -3.95 12.47 15.14
N ARG A 184 -3.14 11.57 15.69
CA ARG A 184 -2.59 11.68 17.04
C ARG A 184 -1.14 12.18 17.01
#